data_AF-K1QBF1-F1
#
_entry.id   AF-K1QBF1-F1
#
_cell.length_a   1.000
_cell.length_b   1.000
_cell.length_c   1.000
_cell.angle_alpha   90.00
_cell.angle_beta   90.00
_cell.angle_gamma   90.00
#
_symmetry.space_group_name_H-M   'P 1'
#
loop_
_entity.id
_entity.type
_entity.pdbx_description
1 polymer ?
#
loop_
_entity_poly.entity_id
_entity_poly.type
_entity_poly.pdbx_seq_one_letter_code
_entity_poly.pdbx_strand_id
1 'polypeptide(L)'
;TSNGSAVYTRWGKKSCPRGAELVLSGYVGGSHYTHAGAAVKALCLPRNPEWGNYRDGTDGNKAYIYGVEYETHGLFGKWYGRKTCDIGWKLEYHGYLMAGYHGHNAGTTYKCVDSDPGSLQGGHTSNDGYLFYMVEARCGSLKCPPCVEGREFVCAVCSLER
;
A
#
# COMPACT_ATOMS: atom_id res chain seq x y z
N THR A 1 19.16 0.48 -29.35
CA THR A 1 19.12 -0.22 -28.06
C THR A 1 18.11 0.49 -27.16
N SER A 2 16.92 -0.06 -26.95
CA SER A 2 15.95 0.58 -26.05
C SER A 2 16.34 0.30 -24.60
N ASN A 3 16.96 1.27 -23.95
CA ASN A 3 17.23 1.24 -22.51
C ASN A 3 15.87 1.34 -21.80
N GLY A 4 15.25 0.19 -21.49
CA GLY A 4 13.91 0.15 -20.92
C GLY A 4 13.97 0.45 -19.42
N SER A 5 13.56 1.65 -19.01
CA SER A 5 13.40 1.98 -17.59
C SER A 5 12.10 1.39 -17.05
N ALA A 6 12.16 0.67 -15.92
CA ALA A 6 10.97 0.21 -15.22
C ALA A 6 10.30 1.37 -14.45
N VAL A 7 8.98 1.47 -14.53
CA VAL A 7 8.18 2.43 -13.74
C VAL A 7 7.40 1.66 -12.69
N TYR A 8 7.47 2.11 -11.43
CA TYR A 8 6.75 1.48 -10.32
C TYR A 8 6.27 2.53 -9.32
N THR A 9 5.30 2.14 -8.48
CA THR A 9 4.82 2.95 -7.35
C THR A 9 5.42 2.43 -6.04
N ARG A 10 6.03 3.32 -5.28
CA ARG A 10 6.51 3.07 -3.92
C ARG A 10 5.46 3.55 -2.92
N TRP A 11 4.75 2.63 -2.27
CA TRP A 11 3.73 2.98 -1.27
C TRP A 11 4.39 3.21 0.09
N GLY A 12 3.94 4.23 0.83
CA GLY A 12 4.49 4.55 2.15
C GLY A 12 5.72 5.47 2.14
N LYS A 13 6.35 5.77 0.99
CA LYS A 13 7.48 6.71 0.93
C LYS A 13 7.29 7.80 -0.12
N LYS A 14 7.74 9.01 0.18
CA LYS A 14 7.76 10.14 -0.76
C LYS A 14 9.01 10.17 -1.66
N SER A 15 10.10 9.54 -1.21
CA SER A 15 11.39 9.55 -1.90
C SER A 15 11.62 8.24 -2.64
N CYS A 16 12.32 8.30 -3.75
CA CYS A 16 12.78 7.12 -4.48
C CYS A 16 14.07 6.56 -3.83
N PRO A 17 14.33 5.24 -3.96
CA PRO A 17 15.62 4.65 -3.63
C PRO A 17 16.73 5.20 -4.55
N ARG A 18 18.00 4.95 -4.19
CA ARG A 18 19.15 5.38 -5.01
C ARG A 18 19.08 4.74 -6.40
N GLY A 19 19.32 5.54 -7.44
CA GLY A 19 19.28 5.07 -8.83
C GLY A 19 17.88 4.94 -9.42
N ALA A 20 16.87 5.55 -8.78
CA ALA A 20 15.55 5.77 -9.34
C ALA A 20 15.21 7.27 -9.30
N GLU A 21 14.52 7.76 -10.32
CA GLU A 21 14.08 9.14 -10.42
C GLU A 21 12.63 9.27 -9.93
N LEU A 22 12.33 10.35 -9.22
CA LEU A 22 10.97 10.63 -8.77
C LEU A 22 10.19 11.29 -9.90
N VAL A 23 9.26 10.55 -10.52
CA VAL A 23 8.36 11.10 -11.54
C VAL A 23 7.23 11.93 -10.91
N LEU A 24 6.58 11.38 -9.88
CA LEU A 24 5.48 12.02 -9.15
C LEU A 24 5.48 11.55 -7.70
N SER A 25 5.14 12.45 -6.78
CA SER A 25 4.78 12.09 -5.40
C SER A 25 3.39 12.62 -5.06
N GLY A 26 2.73 11.92 -4.14
CA GLY A 26 1.32 12.15 -3.85
C GLY A 26 0.90 11.72 -2.46
N TYR A 27 -0.41 11.61 -2.28
CA TYR A 27 -1.08 11.07 -1.12
C TYR A 27 -1.74 9.75 -1.48
N VAL A 28 -1.75 8.79 -0.56
CA VAL A 28 -2.49 7.55 -0.77
C VAL A 28 -3.95 7.81 -0.43
N GLY A 29 -4.84 7.51 -1.37
CA GLY A 29 -6.28 7.62 -1.18
C GLY A 29 -7.01 6.31 -1.47
N GLY A 30 -8.09 6.05 -0.77
CA GLY A 30 -8.93 4.88 -0.97
C GLY A 30 -10.33 5.07 -0.40
N SER A 31 -11.16 4.03 -0.47
CA SER A 31 -12.52 4.10 0.07
C SER A 31 -12.59 3.83 1.57
N HIS A 32 -13.67 4.31 2.21
CA HIS A 32 -14.03 3.98 3.59
C HIS A 32 -14.18 2.48 3.77
N TYR A 33 -13.67 1.93 4.87
CA TYR A 33 -13.61 0.49 5.09
C TYR A 33 -14.98 -0.20 5.27
N THR A 34 -16.04 0.52 5.63
CA THR A 34 -17.40 -0.07 5.78
C THR A 34 -18.27 0.01 4.53
N HIS A 35 -17.84 0.70 3.47
CA HIS A 35 -18.68 0.93 2.30
C HIS A 35 -18.66 -0.29 1.37
N ALA A 36 -19.77 -1.04 1.28
CA ALA A 36 -19.83 -2.24 0.43
C ALA A 36 -19.63 -1.95 -1.08
N GLY A 37 -20.02 -0.76 -1.55
CA GLY A 37 -19.79 -0.30 -2.93
C GLY A 37 -18.42 0.36 -3.14
N ALA A 38 -17.50 0.25 -2.18
CA ALA A 38 -16.17 0.86 -2.22
C ALA A 38 -15.31 0.37 -3.38
N ALA A 39 -14.39 1.23 -3.81
CA ALA A 39 -13.30 0.84 -4.67
C ALA A 39 -12.26 0.03 -3.85
N VAL A 40 -11.87 -1.12 -4.38
CA VAL A 40 -10.98 -2.07 -3.70
C VAL A 40 -9.51 -1.60 -3.68
N LYS A 41 -9.10 -0.86 -4.72
CA LYS A 41 -7.71 -0.43 -4.95
C LYS A 41 -7.46 0.97 -4.41
N ALA A 42 -6.39 1.13 -3.64
CA ALA A 42 -5.83 2.43 -3.31
C ALA A 42 -5.22 3.12 -4.54
N LEU A 43 -5.28 4.45 -4.56
CA LEU A 43 -4.76 5.35 -5.59
C LEU A 43 -3.65 6.24 -5.03
N CYS A 44 -2.72 6.63 -5.91
CA CYS A 44 -1.75 7.69 -5.61
C CYS A 44 -2.30 9.01 -6.16
N LEU A 45 -2.81 9.85 -5.27
CA LEU A 45 -3.40 11.15 -5.58
C LEU A 45 -2.30 12.21 -5.73
N PRO A 46 -2.31 13.02 -6.80
CA PRO A 46 -1.30 14.06 -6.98
C PRO A 46 -1.34 15.10 -5.85
N ARG A 47 -0.19 15.71 -5.53
CA ARG A 47 -0.12 16.77 -4.52
C ARG A 47 -0.89 18.03 -4.91
N ASN A 48 -0.85 18.35 -6.21
CA ASN A 48 -1.46 19.55 -6.78
C ASN A 48 -2.52 19.08 -7.77
N PRO A 49 -3.81 19.02 -7.37
CA PRO A 49 -4.89 18.69 -8.29
C PRO A 49 -5.17 19.85 -9.25
N GLU A 50 -5.63 19.52 -10.45
CA GLU A 50 -6.22 20.48 -11.38
C GLU A 50 -7.73 20.48 -11.20
N TRP A 51 -8.31 21.68 -11.13
CA TRP A 51 -9.74 21.86 -10.93
C TRP A 51 -10.42 22.27 -12.24
N GLY A 52 -11.45 21.53 -12.64
CA GLY A 52 -12.36 21.91 -13.73
C GLY A 52 -13.52 22.76 -13.23
N ASN A 53 -14.67 22.69 -13.90
CA ASN A 53 -15.91 23.26 -13.36
C ASN A 53 -16.38 22.42 -12.16
N TYR A 54 -16.30 22.96 -10.94
CA TYR A 54 -16.70 22.27 -9.71
C TYR A 54 -17.74 23.08 -8.92
N ARG A 55 -18.40 22.39 -7.98
CA ARG A 55 -19.21 22.97 -6.92
C ARG A 55 -18.76 22.34 -5.62
N ASP A 56 -18.62 23.16 -4.58
CA ASP A 56 -18.26 22.69 -3.26
C ASP A 56 -19.41 21.95 -2.58
N GLY A 57 -19.07 20.98 -1.73
CA GLY A 57 -20.00 20.18 -0.96
C GLY A 57 -20.22 18.76 -1.49
N THR A 58 -20.96 17.97 -0.72
CA THR A 58 -21.39 16.61 -1.08
C THR A 58 -22.84 16.64 -1.57
N ASP A 59 -23.14 16.00 -2.70
CA ASP A 59 -24.50 15.96 -3.25
C ASP A 59 -24.89 14.58 -3.81
N GLY A 60 -26.08 14.11 -3.45
CA GLY A 60 -26.68 12.86 -3.90
C GLY A 60 -25.84 11.60 -3.64
N ASN A 61 -26.08 10.57 -4.44
CA ASN A 61 -25.35 9.30 -4.35
C ASN A 61 -24.03 9.40 -5.14
N LYS A 62 -22.89 9.43 -4.44
CA LYS A 62 -21.54 9.49 -5.02
C LYS A 62 -20.61 8.48 -4.34
N ALA A 63 -19.51 8.16 -5.01
CA ALA A 63 -18.39 7.46 -4.39
C ALA A 63 -17.50 8.47 -3.64
N TYR A 64 -16.85 8.00 -2.58
CA TYR A 64 -15.99 8.82 -1.72
C TYR A 64 -14.55 8.29 -1.73
N ILE A 65 -13.61 9.22 -1.62
CA ILE A 65 -12.19 8.93 -1.45
C ILE A 65 -11.69 9.58 -0.16
N TYR A 66 -10.95 8.81 0.63
CA TYR A 66 -10.43 9.15 1.94
C TYR A 66 -8.91 8.95 1.93
N GLY A 67 -8.23 9.59 2.88
CA GLY A 67 -6.84 9.28 3.17
C GLY A 67 -6.65 7.86 3.68
N VAL A 68 -5.40 7.39 3.66
CA VAL A 68 -5.03 6.10 4.22
C VAL A 68 -4.55 6.23 5.66
N GLU A 69 -4.87 5.22 6.47
CA GLU A 69 -4.43 5.09 7.85
C GLU A 69 -3.71 3.76 8.03
N TYR A 70 -2.63 3.75 8.81
CA TYR A 70 -1.80 2.56 9.05
C TYR A 70 -2.14 1.98 10.42
N GLU A 71 -2.80 0.83 10.42
CA GLU A 71 -3.16 0.06 11.61
C GLU A 71 -2.05 -0.94 11.91
N THR A 72 -1.02 -0.47 12.61
CA THR A 72 0.21 -1.22 12.90
C THR A 72 0.34 -1.59 14.37
N HIS A 73 -0.67 -2.27 14.90
CA HIS A 73 -0.58 -2.86 16.23
C HIS A 73 0.37 -4.09 16.19
N GLY A 74 1.48 -4.04 16.93
CA GLY A 74 2.20 -5.26 17.36
C GLY A 74 3.39 -5.75 16.53
N LEU A 75 4.25 -4.88 15.98
CA LEU A 75 5.51 -5.28 15.33
C LEU A 75 6.47 -6.02 16.28
N PHE A 76 6.35 -7.35 16.39
CA PHE A 76 7.27 -8.17 17.18
C PHE A 76 7.76 -9.40 16.42
N GLY A 77 8.76 -9.19 15.56
CA GLY A 77 9.96 -10.02 15.57
C GLY A 77 10.05 -11.24 14.67
N LYS A 78 9.09 -11.51 13.77
CA LYS A 78 9.29 -12.56 12.74
C LYS A 78 8.38 -12.33 11.54
N TRP A 79 8.89 -12.47 10.31
CA TRP A 79 8.12 -12.23 9.09
C TRP A 79 8.26 -13.38 8.08
N TYR A 80 7.27 -13.56 7.20
CA TYR A 80 7.30 -14.52 6.08
C TYR A 80 7.32 -13.79 4.73
N GLY A 81 8.05 -14.32 3.76
CA GLY A 81 8.24 -13.71 2.45
C GLY A 81 9.69 -13.28 2.23
N ARG A 82 9.98 -12.78 1.02
CA ARG A 82 11.32 -12.37 0.62
C ARG A 82 11.43 -10.84 0.65
N LYS A 83 12.55 -10.34 1.19
CA LYS A 83 12.92 -8.90 1.19
C LYS A 83 13.94 -8.56 0.09
N THR A 84 14.29 -9.53 -0.73
CA THR A 84 15.28 -9.46 -1.81
C THR A 84 14.66 -9.99 -3.10
N CYS A 85 15.32 -9.73 -4.23
CA CYS A 85 14.91 -10.24 -5.53
C CYS A 85 15.71 -11.49 -5.91
N ASP A 86 15.23 -12.23 -6.90
CA ASP A 86 16.01 -13.31 -7.52
C ASP A 86 17.19 -12.74 -8.31
N ILE A 87 18.17 -13.60 -8.63
CA ILE A 87 19.36 -13.21 -9.39
C ILE A 87 18.93 -12.61 -10.75
N GLY A 88 19.53 -11.48 -11.13
CA GLY A 88 19.20 -10.74 -12.36
C GLY A 88 18.08 -9.72 -12.23
N TRP A 89 17.54 -9.52 -11.02
CA TRP A 89 16.53 -8.49 -10.74
C TRP A 89 17.07 -7.43 -9.79
N LYS A 90 16.75 -6.17 -10.07
CA LYS A 90 17.04 -5.04 -9.19
C LYS A 90 15.98 -4.93 -8.11
N LEU A 91 16.42 -4.86 -6.86
CA LEU A 91 15.55 -4.53 -5.74
C LEU A 91 15.27 -3.03 -5.74
N GLU A 92 14.00 -2.69 -5.94
CA GLU A 92 13.55 -1.30 -5.86
C GLU A 92 13.28 -0.91 -4.41
N TYR A 93 12.44 -1.67 -3.71
CA TYR A 93 12.24 -1.52 -2.27
C TYR A 93 11.67 -2.80 -1.66
N HIS A 94 11.72 -2.91 -0.34
CA HIS A 94 11.06 -3.95 0.42
C HIS A 94 10.20 -3.34 1.52
N GLY A 95 9.31 -4.14 2.08
CA GLY A 95 8.39 -3.67 3.10
C GLY A 95 7.46 -4.74 3.63
N TYR A 96 6.29 -4.30 4.08
CA TYR A 96 5.26 -5.16 4.64
C TYR A 96 4.11 -5.29 3.65
N LEU A 97 3.57 -6.51 3.55
CA LEU A 97 2.35 -6.75 2.81
C LEU A 97 1.18 -6.28 3.67
N MET A 98 0.39 -5.36 3.15
CA MET A 98 -0.74 -4.76 3.85
C MET A 98 -2.03 -4.89 3.04
N ALA A 99 -3.16 -4.98 3.74
CA ALA A 99 -4.52 -5.01 3.19
C ALA A 99 -5.51 -4.49 4.25
N GLY A 100 -6.80 -4.41 3.93
CA GLY A 100 -7.85 -4.10 4.90
C GLY A 100 -8.12 -5.25 5.87
N TYR A 101 -8.67 -4.91 7.04
CA TYR A 101 -9.07 -5.90 8.04
C TYR A 101 -10.17 -6.82 7.50
N HIS A 102 -10.03 -8.12 7.78
CA HIS A 102 -10.91 -9.15 7.25
C HIS A 102 -12.37 -9.03 7.71
N GLY A 103 -12.66 -8.26 8.77
CA GLY A 103 -14.01 -8.04 9.28
C GLY A 103 -14.72 -6.83 8.67
N HIS A 104 -14.07 -6.07 7.78
CA HIS A 104 -14.65 -4.91 7.13
C HIS A 104 -15.46 -5.27 5.89
N ASN A 105 -16.52 -4.50 5.61
CA ASN A 105 -17.40 -4.73 4.46
C ASN A 105 -16.74 -4.37 3.12
N ALA A 106 -15.88 -3.36 3.11
CA ALA A 106 -15.16 -2.96 1.90
C ALA A 106 -14.02 -3.94 1.63
N GLY A 107 -13.99 -4.49 0.42
CA GLY A 107 -12.86 -5.25 -0.07
C GLY A 107 -11.62 -4.35 -0.23
N THR A 108 -10.44 -4.94 -0.08
CA THR A 108 -9.16 -4.26 -0.34
C THR A 108 -8.23 -5.14 -1.17
N THR A 109 -7.17 -4.55 -1.72
CA THR A 109 -6.10 -5.32 -2.39
C THR A 109 -4.85 -5.36 -1.55
N TYR A 110 -4.10 -6.46 -1.62
CA TYR A 110 -2.74 -6.52 -1.09
C TYR A 110 -1.85 -5.46 -1.73
N LYS A 111 -1.13 -4.71 -0.88
CA LYS A 111 -0.14 -3.71 -1.28
C LYS A 111 1.16 -3.93 -0.51
N CYS A 112 2.28 -3.81 -1.24
CA CYS A 112 3.59 -3.74 -0.62
C CYS A 112 3.82 -2.30 -0.16
N VAL A 113 3.81 -2.07 1.15
CA VAL A 113 4.07 -0.76 1.77
C VAL A 113 5.50 -0.77 2.29
N ASP A 114 6.25 0.29 2.01
CA ASP A 114 7.65 0.42 2.41
C ASP A 114 7.89 0.09 3.89
N SER A 115 9.04 -0.52 4.20
CA SER A 115 9.38 -0.90 5.59
C SER A 115 9.54 0.28 6.54
N ASP A 116 9.80 1.47 6.02
CA ASP A 116 9.89 2.72 6.77
C ASP A 116 8.90 3.74 6.19
N PRO A 117 7.58 3.54 6.44
CA PRO A 117 6.56 4.41 5.89
C PRO A 117 6.67 5.79 6.54
N GLY A 118 6.81 6.82 5.72
CA GLY A 118 6.77 8.18 6.20
C GLY A 118 5.36 8.54 6.66
N SER A 119 5.19 8.88 7.93
CA SER A 119 3.96 9.48 8.44
C SER A 119 3.82 10.87 7.81
N LEU A 120 2.93 11.02 6.84
CA LEU A 120 2.54 12.34 6.37
C LEU A 120 1.55 12.98 7.32
N GLN A 121 1.83 14.24 7.63
CA GLN A 121 0.93 15.23 8.21
C GLN A 121 -0.46 15.12 7.56
N GLY A 122 -1.46 14.75 8.37
CA GLY A 122 -2.83 14.43 7.95
C GLY A 122 -3.34 13.07 8.47
N GLY A 123 -2.45 12.18 8.92
CA GLY A 123 -2.77 10.79 9.31
C GLY A 123 -2.84 10.48 10.82
N HIS A 124 -3.06 11.47 11.69
CA HIS A 124 -3.27 11.25 13.13
C HIS A 124 -4.72 11.42 13.59
N THR A 125 -5.63 11.71 12.67
CA THR A 125 -7.07 11.71 12.90
C THR A 125 -7.62 10.41 12.33
N SER A 126 -8.17 9.55 13.19
CA SER A 126 -8.98 8.39 12.80
C SER A 126 -10.22 8.92 12.09
N ASN A 127 -10.16 9.05 10.76
CA ASN A 127 -11.25 9.51 9.92
C ASN A 127 -11.97 8.34 9.25
N ASP A 128 -11.71 7.11 9.72
CA ASP A 128 -12.34 5.88 9.26
C ASP A 128 -12.14 5.66 7.73
N GLY A 129 -11.00 6.10 7.19
CA GLY A 129 -10.72 6.11 5.76
C GLY A 129 -10.39 4.74 5.15
N TYR A 130 -9.39 4.70 4.27
CA TYR A 130 -8.84 3.42 3.80
C TYR A 130 -7.84 2.92 4.84
N LEU A 131 -8.03 1.71 5.35
CA LEU A 131 -7.19 1.18 6.43
C LEU A 131 -6.21 0.14 5.91
N PHE A 132 -4.92 0.31 6.21
CA PHE A 132 -3.89 -0.69 5.98
C PHE A 132 -3.55 -1.42 7.28
N TYR A 133 -3.89 -2.70 7.32
CA TYR A 133 -3.49 -3.68 8.32
C TYR A 133 -2.37 -4.56 7.75
N MET A 134 -1.48 -5.00 8.63
CA MET A 134 -0.50 -6.02 8.27
C MET A 134 -1.20 -7.34 7.94
N VAL A 135 -0.65 -8.06 6.96
CA VAL A 135 -1.18 -9.37 6.56
C VAL A 135 -0.49 -10.44 7.37
N GLU A 136 -1.28 -11.23 8.10
CA GLU A 136 -0.81 -12.36 8.89
C GLU A 136 -1.02 -13.69 8.18
N ALA A 137 -0.13 -14.64 8.44
CA ALA A 137 -0.24 -16.01 8.01
C ALA A 137 -1.29 -16.77 8.83
N ARG A 138 -2.23 -17.40 8.12
CA ARG A 138 -3.19 -18.35 8.70
C ARG A 138 -2.93 -19.73 8.11
N CYS A 139 -2.48 -20.65 8.95
CA CYS A 139 -2.24 -22.05 8.63
C CYS A 139 -3.57 -22.77 8.32
N GLY A 140 -3.48 -23.82 7.52
CA GLY A 140 -4.61 -24.53 6.94
C GLY A 140 -4.32 -24.77 5.47
N SER A 141 -4.89 -23.96 4.58
CA SER A 141 -4.52 -23.95 3.16
C SER A 141 -3.07 -23.50 2.93
N LEU A 142 -2.55 -22.65 3.83
CA LEU A 142 -1.13 -22.30 3.85
C LEU A 142 -0.36 -23.39 4.59
N LYS A 143 0.62 -23.99 3.92
CA LYS A 143 1.46 -25.04 4.51
C LYS A 143 2.38 -24.45 5.59
N CYS A 144 2.24 -24.97 6.81
CA CYS A 144 3.08 -24.64 7.95
C CYS A 144 3.77 -25.93 8.43
N PRO A 145 5.12 -26.07 8.35
CA PRO A 145 6.16 -25.12 7.90
C PRO A 145 6.34 -25.04 6.36
N PRO A 146 6.96 -23.95 5.81
CA PRO A 146 7.78 -22.92 6.49
C PRO A 146 7.01 -21.70 7.03
N CYS A 147 5.73 -21.54 6.69
CA CYS A 147 4.89 -20.50 7.29
C CYS A 147 4.62 -20.81 8.76
N VAL A 148 4.33 -19.78 9.56
CA VAL A 148 3.95 -19.94 10.96
C VAL A 148 2.72 -19.08 11.21
N GLU A 149 1.71 -19.65 11.86
CA GLU A 149 0.48 -18.98 12.27
C GLU A 149 0.76 -17.62 12.94
N GLY A 150 -0.02 -16.60 12.59
CA GLY A 150 0.07 -15.26 13.16
C GLY A 150 1.28 -14.45 12.71
N ARG A 151 2.12 -14.97 11.81
CA ARG A 151 3.31 -14.25 11.35
C ARG A 151 2.99 -13.29 10.21
N GLU A 152 3.50 -12.07 10.27
CA GLU A 152 3.28 -11.04 9.26
C GLU A 152 4.04 -11.31 7.96
N PHE A 153 3.46 -10.89 6.84
CA PHE A 153 4.09 -10.98 5.53
C PHE A 153 4.92 -9.75 5.20
N VAL A 154 6.13 -9.99 4.68
CA VAL A 154 6.98 -9.00 4.03
C VAL A 154 6.91 -9.15 2.52
N CYS A 155 7.31 -8.11 1.82
CA CYS A 155 7.30 -8.04 0.37
C CYS A 155 8.58 -7.36 -0.15
N ALA A 156 8.90 -7.66 -1.41
CA ALA A 156 9.92 -6.98 -2.20
C ALA A 156 9.32 -6.60 -3.55
N VAL A 157 9.62 -5.39 -4.01
CA VAL A 157 9.31 -4.93 -5.37
C VAL A 157 10.59 -4.94 -6.18
N CYS A 158 10.54 -5.67 -7.29
CA CYS A 158 11.69 -5.95 -8.13
C CYS A 158 11.43 -5.45 -9.56
N SER A 159 12.46 -4.95 -10.22
CA SER A 159 12.44 -4.60 -11.63
C SER A 159 13.49 -5.40 -12.40
N LEU A 160 13.23 -5.65 -13.68
CA LEU A 160 14.19 -6.33 -14.54
C LEU A 160 15.24 -5.33 -14.99
N GLU A 161 16.50 -5.57 -14.66
CA GLU A 161 17.62 -4.91 -15.35
C GLU A 161 17.77 -5.60 -16.71
N ARG A 162 17.66 -4.84 -17.80
CA ARG A 162 17.94 -5.32 -19.16
C ARG A 162 19.17 -4.62 -19.72
#